data_AF-A0A6C2U1H3-F1
#
_entry.id   AF-A0A6C2U1H3-F1
#
_cell.length_a   1.000
_cell.length_b   1.000
_cell.length_c   1.000
_cell.angle_alpha   90.00
_cell.angle_beta   90.00
_cell.angle_gamma   90.00
#
_symmetry.space_group_name_H-M   'P 1'
#
loop_
_entity.id
_entity.type
_entity.pdbx_description
1 polymer ?
#
loop_
_entity_poly.entity_id
_entity_poly.type
_entity_poly.pdbx_seq_one_letter_code
_entity_poly.pdbx_strand_id
1 'polypeptide(L)' 'MLFDLEADPSEANNLANQHPEIVERLAKAIVQWNMGLPKDAGDPTYNGNKE' A
#
# COMPACT_ATOMS: atom_id res chain seq x y z
N MET A 1 -4.42 -1.33 7.96
CA MET A 1 -5.32 -0.38 8.64
C MET A 1 -6.07 0.39 7.57
N LEU A 2 -7.20 0.99 7.91
CA LEU A 2 -7.99 1.82 7.00
C LEU A 2 -8.44 3.06 7.78
N PHE A 3 -8.25 4.23 7.20
CA PHE A 3 -8.63 5.51 7.78
C PHE A 3 -9.36 6.35 6.73
N ASP A 4 -10.30 7.16 7.19
CA ASP A 4 -10.93 8.19 6.39
C ASP A 4 -10.19 9.50 6.64
N LEU A 5 -9.42 9.99 5.66
CA LEU A 5 -8.59 11.17 5.85
C LEU A 5 -9.40 12.49 5.86
N GLU A 6 -10.62 12.48 5.32
CA GLU A 6 -11.48 13.67 5.35
C GLU A 6 -12.15 13.81 6.73
N ALA A 7 -12.65 12.69 7.28
CA ALA A 7 -13.30 12.66 8.58
C ALA A 7 -12.33 12.51 9.77
N ASP A 8 -11.19 11.87 9.56
CA ASP A 8 -10.14 11.63 10.57
C ASP A 8 -8.74 11.93 10.02
N PRO A 9 -8.38 13.21 9.86
CA PRO A 9 -7.05 13.63 9.41
C PRO A 9 -5.91 13.19 10.33
N SER A 10 -6.21 12.83 11.59
CA SER A 10 -5.23 12.37 12.57
C SER A 10 -4.98 10.85 12.54
N GLU A 11 -5.72 10.11 11.70
CA GLU A 11 -5.65 8.64 11.61
C GLU A 11 -5.84 7.94 12.97
N ALA A 12 -6.69 8.50 13.84
CA ALA A 12 -6.90 7.99 15.19
C ALA A 12 -7.81 6.76 15.24
N ASN A 13 -8.71 6.60 14.26
CA ASN A 13 -9.79 5.63 14.25
C ASN A 13 -9.61 4.64 13.09
N ASN A 14 -9.07 3.47 13.40
CA ASN A 14 -8.90 2.42 12.40
C ASN A 14 -10.23 1.73 12.08
N LEU A 15 -10.66 1.84 10.83
CA LEU A 15 -11.90 1.30 10.29
C LEU A 15 -11.73 -0.06 9.58
N ALA A 16 -10.54 -0.66 9.61
CA ALA A 16 -10.24 -1.86 8.81
C ALA A 16 -11.18 -3.04 9.08
N ASN A 17 -11.63 -3.23 10.32
CA ASN A 17 -12.54 -4.32 10.68
C ASN A 17 -14.01 -4.02 10.28
N GLN A 18 -14.33 -2.74 10.05
CA GLN A 18 -15.69 -2.29 9.69
C GLN A 18 -15.90 -2.32 8.17
N HIS A 19 -14.83 -2.14 7.39
CA HIS A 19 -14.87 -2.13 5.92
C HIS A 19 -13.81 -3.07 5.31
N PRO A 20 -13.89 -4.39 5.55
CA PRO A 20 -12.91 -5.35 5.04
C PRO A 20 -12.81 -5.38 3.51
N GLU A 21 -13.90 -5.08 2.80
CA GLU A 21 -13.94 -5.00 1.34
C GLU A 21 -13.10 -3.84 0.79
N ILE A 22 -13.06 -2.71 1.49
CA ILE A 22 -12.23 -1.55 1.10
C ILE A 22 -10.75 -1.89 1.33
N VAL A 23 -10.44 -2.55 2.45
CA VAL A 23 -9.08 -3.04 2.74
C VAL A 23 -8.61 -3.98 1.63
N GLU A 24 -9.44 -4.94 1.21
CA GLU A 24 -9.09 -5.88 0.15
C GLU A 24 -8.85 -5.16 -1.19
N ARG A 25 -9.73 -4.21 -1.57
CA ARG A 25 -9.58 -3.42 -2.79
C ARG A 25 -8.29 -2.62 -2.79
N LEU A 26 -7.97 -1.94 -1.69
CA LEU A 26 -6.74 -1.14 -1.58
C LEU A 26 -5.49 -2.02 -1.55
N ALA A 27 -5.53 -3.18 -0.89
CA ALA A 27 -4.43 -4.13 -0.90
C ALA A 27 -4.14 -4.63 -2.33
N LYS A 28 -5.18 -4.96 -3.11
CA LYS A 28 -5.04 -5.33 -4.52
C LYS A 28 -4.41 -4.21 -5.34
N ALA A 29 -4.83 -2.96 -5.14
CA ALA A 29 -4.28 -1.81 -5.84
C ALA A 29 -2.77 -1.62 -5.55
N ILE A 30 -2.34 -1.80 -4.29
CA ILE A 30 -0.92 -1.72 -3.91
C ILE A 30 -0.11 -2.79 -4.63
N VAL A 31 -0.57 -4.04 -4.63
CA VAL A 31 0.13 -5.14 -5.32
C VAL A 31 0.22 -4.86 -6.83
N GLN A 32 -0.86 -4.40 -7.44
CA GLN A 32 -0.88 -4.04 -8.86
C GLN A 32 0.10 -2.92 -9.20
N TRP A 33 0.16 -1.88 -8.37
CA TRP A 33 1.12 -0.80 -8.53
C TRP A 33 2.56 -1.30 -8.38
N ASN A 34 2.85 -2.10 -7.35
CA ASN A 34 4.18 -2.66 -7.10
C ASN A 34 4.70 -3.51 -8.27
N MET A 35 3.83 -4.29 -8.92
CA MET A 35 4.22 -5.10 -10.08
C MET A 35 4.68 -4.26 -11.28
N GLY A 36 4.26 -3.00 -11.36
CA GLY A 36 4.67 -2.08 -12.42
C GLY A 36 5.95 -1.31 -12.12
N LEU A 37 6.51 -1.44 -10.92
CA LEU A 37 7.70 -0.71 -10.52
C LEU A 37 8.98 -1.32 -11.14
N PRO A 38 9.96 -0.48 -11.49
CA PRO A 38 11.30 -0.94 -11.84
C PRO A 38 11.93 -1.80 -10.73
N LYS A 39 12.81 -2.74 -11.09
CA LYS A 39 13.47 -3.62 -10.10
C LYS A 39 14.27 -2.86 -9.05
N ASP A 40 14.78 -1.68 -9.36
CA ASP A 40 15.53 -0.84 -8.43
C ASP A 40 14.66 -0.05 -7.44
N ALA A 41 13.33 -0.09 -7.58
CA ALA A 41 12.37 0.61 -6.73
C ALA A 41 11.94 -0.20 -5.48
N GLY A 42 12.84 -1.03 -4.95
CA GLY A 42 12.62 -1.76 -3.69
C GLY A 42 12.43 -3.28 -3.83
N ASP A 43 12.82 -3.87 -4.97
CA ASP A 43 12.93 -5.34 -5.07
C ASP A 43 14.00 -5.82 -4.06
N PRO A 44 13.67 -6.73 -3.12
CA PRO A 44 14.63 -7.23 -2.13
C PRO A 44 15.79 -8.02 -2.75
N THR A 45 15.66 -8.40 -4.03
CA THR A 45 16.71 -9.06 -4.81
C THR A 45 17.53 -8.08 -5.64
N TYR A 46 17.22 -6.78 -5.63
CA TYR A 46 17.98 -5.78 -6.37
C TYR A 46 19.34 -5.52 -5.74
N ASN A 47 20.36 -6.11 -6.34
CA ASN A 47 21.77 -5.92 -6.08
C ASN A 47 22.31 -4.97 -7.16
N GLY A 48 22.15 -3.66 -6.92
CA GLY A 48 22.46 -2.57 -7.84
C GLY A 48 23.93 -2.47 -8.26
N ASN A 49 24.38 -3.40 -9.07
CA ASN A 49 25.66 -3.34 -9.74
C ASN A 49 25.60 -2.22 -10.78
N LYS A 50 26.26 -1.10 -10.44
CA LYS A 50 26.63 -0.04 -11.39
C LYS A 50 27.65 -0.64 -12.36
N GLU A 51 27.25 -0.79 -13.62
CA GLU A 51 28.20 -0.93 -14.74
C GLU A 51 28.88 0.42 -15.02
#